data_AF-A0A078I6Q4-F1
#
_entry.id   AF-A0A078I6Q4-F1
#
_cell.length_a   1.000
_cell.length_b   1.000
_cell.length_c   1.000
_cell.angle_alpha   90.00
_cell.angle_beta   90.00
_cell.angle_gamma   90.00
#
_symmetry.space_group_name_H-M   'P 1'
#
loop_
_entity.id
_entity.type
_entity.pdbx_description
1 polymer ?
#
loop_
_entity_poly.entity_id
_entity_poly.type
_entity_poly.pdbx_seq_one_letter_code
_entity_poly.pdbx_strand_id
1 'polypeptide(L)'
;MKMIIRIFFMILSLVSSISSASVQDFCIADPSGPQSPSGYSCKNPDQVTADDFAFSGLAKSGNTSNMIKAAVATGFAPAFAGVNGLGVSVARLDLAEGGVVPIHIHSGASEVLIVIEGTIRAGIISSANKVYLKTLQKGEVIVFPQGLLHFALNGGTGPAMAFAAFGSSNPGVQLVPNALFASDLPAELVEATNFLSHEEVKRLKGVLGGTNEPSLSLY
;
A
#
# COMPACT_ATOMS: atom_id res chain seq x y z
N MET A 1 19.99 37.52 -25.14
CA MET A 1 18.77 36.67 -24.98
C MET A 1 19.04 35.18 -25.18
N LYS A 2 19.59 34.72 -26.32
CA LYS A 2 19.88 33.29 -26.58
C LYS A 2 20.82 32.61 -25.56
N MET A 3 21.80 33.33 -25.01
CA MET A 3 22.76 32.79 -24.02
C MET A 3 22.13 32.59 -22.63
N ILE A 4 21.23 33.49 -22.22
CA ILE A 4 20.51 33.41 -20.94
C ILE A 4 19.53 32.23 -20.95
N ILE A 5 18.85 31.98 -22.07
CA ILE A 5 17.95 30.83 -22.25
C ILE A 5 18.71 29.50 -22.16
N ARG A 6 19.94 29.43 -22.70
CA ARG A 6 20.81 28.24 -22.62
C ARG A 6 21.30 27.97 -21.19
N ILE A 7 21.69 29.02 -20.46
CA ILE A 7 22.09 28.92 -19.05
C ILE A 7 20.91 28.47 -18.18
N PHE A 8 19.70 28.99 -18.42
CA PHE A 8 18.49 28.57 -17.72
C PHE A 8 18.14 27.10 -17.98
N PHE A 9 18.22 26.63 -19.23
CA PHE A 9 18.02 25.21 -19.58
C PHE A 9 19.10 24.29 -18.98
N MET A 10 20.35 24.76 -18.86
CA MET A 10 21.45 24.01 -18.27
C MET A 10 21.32 23.91 -16.74
N ILE A 11 20.90 24.99 -16.06
CA ILE A 11 20.60 24.96 -14.63
C ILE A 11 19.40 24.04 -14.36
N LEU A 12 18.33 24.14 -15.17
CA LEU A 12 17.12 23.31 -15.02
C LEU A 12 17.41 21.81 -15.20
N SER A 13 18.36 21.44 -16.08
CA SER A 13 18.80 20.04 -16.26
C SER A 13 19.72 19.55 -15.15
N LEU A 14 20.46 20.43 -14.46
CA LEU A 14 21.21 20.05 -13.25
C LEU A 14 20.28 19.79 -12.04
N VAL A 15 19.16 20.50 -11.91
CA VAL A 15 18.23 20.28 -10.76
C VAL A 15 17.47 18.96 -10.86
N SER A 16 17.33 18.38 -12.06
CA SER A 16 16.62 17.10 -12.26
C SER A 16 17.40 15.86 -11.79
N SER A 17 18.65 16.03 -11.33
CA SER A 17 19.55 14.92 -10.98
C SER A 17 19.88 14.83 -9.50
N ILE A 18 19.16 15.55 -8.63
CA ILE A 18 19.35 15.40 -7.17
C ILE A 18 18.66 14.10 -6.74
N SER A 19 19.29 12.96 -7.05
CA SER A 19 19.13 11.79 -6.20
C SER A 19 19.45 12.27 -4.79
N SER A 20 18.49 12.21 -3.89
CA SER A 20 18.72 12.38 -2.46
C SER A 20 19.62 11.23 -2.01
N ALA A 21 20.92 11.30 -2.32
CA ALA A 21 21.91 10.45 -1.73
C ALA A 21 21.89 10.78 -0.24
N SER A 22 21.38 9.87 0.58
CA SER A 22 21.51 10.04 2.03
C SER A 22 23.00 10.09 2.33
N VAL A 23 23.48 11.20 2.89
CA VAL A 23 24.87 11.34 3.34
C VAL A 23 25.14 10.46 4.58
N GLN A 24 24.10 9.81 5.11
CA GLN A 24 24.11 8.94 6.28
C GLN A 24 23.75 7.50 5.86
N ASP A 25 24.40 6.52 6.50
CA ASP A 25 24.20 5.09 6.22
C ASP A 25 22.76 4.64 6.53
N PHE A 26 22.15 5.17 7.59
CA PHE A 26 20.80 4.83 8.02
C PHE A 26 20.13 5.96 8.81
N CYS A 27 18.81 5.86 8.96
CA CYS A 27 17.99 6.73 9.81
C CYS A 27 16.89 5.89 10.45
N ILE A 28 17.18 5.23 11.58
CA ILE A 28 16.17 4.48 12.34
C ILE A 28 15.04 5.44 12.72
N ALA A 29 13.80 5.13 12.33
CA ALA A 29 12.66 5.99 12.66
C ALA A 29 12.55 6.20 14.18
N ASP A 30 12.38 7.45 14.58
CA ASP A 30 11.87 7.82 15.89
C ASP A 30 10.34 7.96 15.80
N PRO A 31 9.58 6.98 16.30
CA PRO A 31 8.11 6.99 16.24
C PRO A 31 7.49 8.00 17.21
N SER A 32 8.27 8.61 18.12
CA SER A 32 7.78 9.62 19.06
C SER A 32 7.59 10.99 18.41
N GLY A 33 8.25 11.24 17.28
CA GLY A 33 8.13 12.47 16.50
C GLY A 33 6.99 12.45 15.48
N PRO A 34 6.57 13.64 14.98
CA PRO A 34 5.56 13.71 13.93
C PRO A 34 6.09 13.09 12.62
N GLN A 35 5.23 12.37 11.92
CA GLN A 35 5.52 11.88 10.58
C GLN A 35 5.40 13.03 9.56
N SER A 36 6.38 13.14 8.67
CA SER A 36 6.37 14.06 7.53
C SER A 36 6.16 13.30 6.20
N PRO A 37 5.89 14.00 5.08
CA PRO A 37 5.92 13.39 3.75
C PRO A 37 7.26 12.71 3.41
N SER A 38 8.35 13.12 4.06
CA SER A 38 9.68 12.54 3.90
C SER A 38 9.95 11.34 4.83
N GLY A 39 8.97 10.93 5.66
CA GLY A 39 9.13 9.88 6.67
C GLY A 39 9.29 10.41 8.09
N TYR A 40 9.94 9.62 8.94
CA TYR A 40 10.17 9.93 10.36
C TYR A 40 11.52 10.59 10.58
N SER A 41 11.61 11.39 11.64
CA SER A 41 12.89 11.82 12.22
C SER A 41 13.75 10.62 12.63
N CYS A 42 15.07 10.80 12.69
CA CYS A 42 15.99 9.72 13.07
C CYS A 42 16.16 9.64 14.59
N LYS A 43 16.20 8.42 15.13
CA LYS A 43 16.69 8.09 16.47
C LYS A 43 18.15 8.55 16.64
N ASN A 44 18.53 8.90 17.88
CA ASN A 44 19.92 9.22 18.20
C ASN A 44 20.83 8.02 17.87
N PRO A 45 21.91 8.19 17.06
CA PRO A 45 22.83 7.11 16.70
C PRO A 45 23.40 6.33 17.90
N ASP A 46 23.64 7.00 19.04
CA ASP A 46 24.17 6.37 20.25
C ASP A 46 23.19 5.38 20.91
N GLN A 47 21.92 5.43 20.52
CA GLN A 47 20.86 4.53 21.01
C GLN A 47 20.51 3.44 20.01
N VAL A 48 21.15 3.41 18.83
CA VAL A 48 20.88 2.42 17.79
C VAL A 48 21.58 1.10 18.12
N THR A 49 20.86 0.01 17.91
CA THR A 49 21.31 -1.36 18.17
C THR A 49 21.03 -2.26 16.97
N ALA A 50 21.61 -3.46 16.95
CA ALA A 50 21.32 -4.45 15.91
C ALA A 50 19.82 -4.80 15.82
N ASP A 51 19.10 -4.76 16.94
CA ASP A 51 17.68 -5.06 16.99
C ASP A 51 16.83 -4.03 16.23
N ASP A 52 17.30 -2.79 16.06
CA ASP A 52 16.62 -1.76 15.27
C ASP A 52 16.62 -2.09 13.76
N PHE A 53 17.51 -2.99 13.31
CA PHE A 53 17.62 -3.47 11.93
C PHE A 53 16.94 -4.82 11.69
N ALA A 54 16.36 -5.43 12.73
CA ALA A 54 15.69 -6.72 12.63
C ALA A 54 14.18 -6.58 12.85
N PHE A 55 13.39 -7.43 12.19
CA PHE A 55 11.94 -7.42 12.35
C PHE A 55 11.36 -8.82 12.40
N SER A 56 10.76 -9.17 13.54
CA SER A 56 10.11 -10.46 13.77
C SER A 56 8.61 -10.44 13.54
N GLY A 57 8.02 -9.28 13.23
CA GLY A 57 6.57 -9.11 13.08
C GLY A 57 5.93 -9.92 11.97
N LEU A 58 6.73 -10.47 11.03
CA LEU A 58 6.25 -11.32 9.94
C LEU A 58 6.45 -12.83 10.19
N ALA A 59 6.99 -13.22 11.35
CA ALA A 59 7.34 -14.61 11.63
C ALA A 59 6.11 -15.51 11.86
N LYS A 60 4.95 -14.94 12.20
CA LYS A 60 3.73 -15.68 12.54
C LYS A 60 2.62 -15.37 11.54
N SER A 61 1.76 -16.36 11.29
CA SER A 61 0.54 -16.17 10.53
C SER A 61 -0.42 -15.23 11.24
N GLY A 62 -1.08 -14.36 10.46
CA GLY A 62 -2.17 -13.53 10.95
C GLY A 62 -3.51 -14.28 11.09
N ASN A 63 -4.46 -13.67 11.79
CA ASN A 63 -5.79 -14.25 12.00
C ASN A 63 -6.68 -14.06 10.75
N THR A 64 -6.99 -15.15 10.05
CA THR A 64 -7.85 -15.18 8.86
C THR A 64 -9.33 -15.48 9.17
N SER A 65 -9.73 -15.57 10.44
CA SER A 65 -11.13 -15.74 10.86
C SER A 65 -11.87 -14.40 10.86
N ASN A 66 -12.00 -13.78 9.70
CA ASN A 66 -12.61 -12.47 9.50
C ASN A 66 -13.36 -12.39 8.15
N MET A 67 -14.05 -11.27 7.90
CA MET A 67 -14.92 -11.11 6.72
C MET A 67 -14.19 -11.31 5.38
N ILE A 68 -12.94 -10.87 5.27
CA ILE A 68 -12.14 -10.99 4.04
C ILE A 68 -11.32 -12.28 4.00
N LYS A 69 -11.35 -13.07 5.10
CA LYS A 69 -10.59 -14.30 5.31
C LYS A 69 -9.08 -14.18 5.03
N ALA A 70 -8.53 -13.00 5.30
CA ALA A 70 -7.13 -12.68 5.05
C ALA A 70 -6.55 -11.85 6.20
N ALA A 71 -5.24 -11.91 6.36
CA ALA A 71 -4.49 -11.06 7.28
C ALA A 71 -3.23 -10.55 6.59
N VAL A 72 -2.90 -9.27 6.82
CA VAL A 72 -1.71 -8.63 6.27
C VAL A 72 -0.92 -8.04 7.43
N ALA A 73 0.32 -8.51 7.60
CA ALA A 73 1.28 -7.94 8.55
C ALA A 73 2.30 -7.10 7.78
N THR A 74 2.53 -5.87 8.21
CA THR A 74 3.40 -4.92 7.50
C THR A 74 4.69 -4.66 8.27
N GLY A 75 5.81 -4.68 7.55
CA GLY A 75 7.11 -4.19 7.98
C GLY A 75 7.41 -2.85 7.31
N PHE A 76 6.48 -1.89 7.44
CA PHE A 76 6.65 -0.51 6.98
C PHE A 76 7.33 0.31 8.08
N ALA A 77 7.82 1.51 7.78
CA ALA A 77 8.53 2.37 8.75
C ALA A 77 7.85 2.52 10.14
N PRO A 78 6.51 2.60 10.27
CA PRO A 78 5.86 2.67 11.58
C PRO A 78 6.01 1.40 12.44
N ALA A 79 6.14 0.22 11.81
CA ALA A 79 6.25 -1.07 12.50
C ALA A 79 7.70 -1.60 12.51
N PHE A 80 8.48 -1.24 11.50
CA PHE A 80 9.88 -1.62 11.32
C PHE A 80 10.72 -0.35 11.09
N ALA A 81 11.15 0.27 12.19
CA ALA A 81 11.84 1.56 12.17
C ALA A 81 13.12 1.56 11.30
N GLY A 82 13.79 0.41 11.17
CA GLY A 82 15.01 0.25 10.39
C GLY A 82 14.85 0.51 8.89
N VAL A 83 13.63 0.44 8.33
CA VAL A 83 13.45 0.73 6.89
C VAL A 83 13.30 2.22 6.56
N ASN A 84 13.22 3.09 7.56
CA ASN A 84 12.96 4.51 7.35
C ASN A 84 14.05 5.18 6.50
N GLY A 85 13.62 5.85 5.43
CA GLY A 85 14.50 6.51 4.47
C GLY A 85 15.21 5.57 3.47
N LEU A 86 15.11 4.24 3.63
CA LEU A 86 15.84 3.28 2.78
C LEU A 86 15.11 2.95 1.45
N GLY A 87 13.88 3.43 1.27
CA GLY A 87 13.11 3.19 0.05
C GLY A 87 12.70 1.72 -0.15
N VAL A 88 12.66 0.93 0.93
CA VAL A 88 12.22 -0.47 0.88
C VAL A 88 11.30 -0.80 2.04
N SER A 89 10.37 -1.73 1.85
CA SER A 89 9.63 -2.34 2.95
C SER A 89 9.08 -3.71 2.52
N VAL A 90 8.46 -4.42 3.47
CA VAL A 90 7.96 -5.79 3.26
C VAL A 90 6.61 -5.97 3.94
N ALA A 91 5.80 -6.88 3.44
CA ALA A 91 4.59 -7.35 4.09
C ALA A 91 4.44 -8.87 3.94
N ARG A 92 3.74 -9.48 4.89
CA ARG A 92 3.28 -10.87 4.83
C ARG A 92 1.78 -10.90 4.62
N LEU A 93 1.33 -11.80 3.76
CA LEU A 93 -0.07 -12.07 3.51
C LEU A 93 -0.38 -13.53 3.90
N ASP A 94 -1.38 -13.73 4.74
CA ASP A 94 -1.98 -15.04 5.02
C ASP A 94 -3.44 -15.02 4.54
N LEU A 95 -3.82 -15.99 3.71
CA LEU A 95 -5.17 -16.07 3.13
C LEU A 95 -5.75 -17.47 3.38
N ALA A 96 -6.87 -17.56 4.09
CA ALA A 96 -7.64 -18.81 4.14
C ALA A 96 -8.30 -19.08 2.78
N GLU A 97 -8.93 -20.25 2.64
CA GLU A 97 -9.61 -20.62 1.40
C GLU A 97 -10.69 -19.59 1.00
N GLY A 98 -10.58 -19.07 -0.22
CA GLY A 98 -11.42 -17.98 -0.72
C GLY A 98 -11.14 -16.61 -0.11
N GLY A 99 -10.07 -16.46 0.67
CA GLY A 99 -9.67 -15.19 1.26
C GLY A 99 -9.09 -14.22 0.25
N VAL A 100 -9.31 -12.93 0.50
CA VAL A 100 -9.05 -11.85 -0.44
C VAL A 100 -8.34 -10.69 0.24
N VAL A 101 -7.31 -10.17 -0.41
CA VAL A 101 -6.90 -8.78 -0.23
C VAL A 101 -7.69 -7.99 -1.27
N PRO A 102 -8.67 -7.16 -0.86
CA PRO A 102 -9.59 -6.49 -1.78
C PRO A 102 -8.85 -5.58 -2.77
N ILE A 103 -9.56 -5.11 -3.79
CA ILE A 103 -9.00 -4.16 -4.76
C ILE A 103 -8.46 -2.93 -4.03
N HIS A 104 -7.18 -2.64 -4.22
CA HIS A 104 -6.47 -1.54 -3.56
C HIS A 104 -5.36 -0.97 -4.43
N ILE A 105 -4.77 0.14 -3.96
CA ILE A 105 -3.58 0.77 -4.53
C ILE A 105 -2.52 1.06 -3.47
N HIS A 106 -1.28 1.19 -3.94
CA HIS A 106 -0.16 1.78 -3.21
C HIS A 106 0.27 3.05 -3.94
N SER A 107 0.07 4.22 -3.32
CA SER A 107 0.43 5.50 -3.94
C SER A 107 1.93 5.76 -3.91
N GLY A 108 2.64 5.17 -2.96
CA GLY A 108 4.06 5.43 -2.68
C GLY A 108 5.03 4.39 -3.24
N ALA A 109 4.58 3.26 -3.79
CA ALA A 109 5.50 2.25 -4.31
C ALA A 109 4.87 1.29 -5.32
N SER A 110 5.72 0.67 -6.14
CA SER A 110 5.41 -0.61 -6.77
C SER A 110 5.60 -1.74 -5.77
N GLU A 111 4.88 -2.84 -5.98
CA GLU A 111 4.95 -4.05 -5.16
C GLU A 111 5.44 -5.25 -5.99
N VAL A 112 6.26 -6.10 -5.39
CA VAL A 112 6.60 -7.43 -5.91
C VAL A 112 6.14 -8.47 -4.89
N LEU A 113 5.24 -9.37 -5.30
CA LEU A 113 4.70 -10.43 -4.46
C LEU A 113 5.25 -11.78 -4.90
N ILE A 114 5.71 -12.58 -3.94
CA ILE A 114 6.14 -13.97 -4.12
C ILE A 114 5.26 -14.91 -3.29
N VAL A 115 4.73 -15.95 -3.94
CA VAL A 115 3.94 -16.98 -3.27
C VAL A 115 4.87 -17.97 -2.57
N ILE A 116 4.65 -18.21 -1.29
CA ILE A 116 5.46 -19.16 -0.49
C ILE A 116 4.71 -20.47 -0.25
N GLU A 117 3.39 -20.40 -0.11
CA GLU A 117 2.52 -21.55 0.13
C GLU A 117 1.16 -21.39 -0.58
N GLY A 118 0.57 -22.50 -1.00
CA GLY A 118 -0.74 -22.53 -1.63
C GLY A 118 -0.75 -21.94 -3.05
N THR A 119 -1.92 -21.41 -3.42
CA THR A 119 -2.19 -20.85 -4.75
C THR A 119 -2.86 -19.49 -4.61
N ILE A 120 -2.32 -18.47 -5.26
CA ILE A 120 -2.88 -17.12 -5.24
C ILE A 120 -3.26 -16.71 -6.67
N ARG A 121 -4.52 -16.38 -6.88
CA ARG A 121 -4.98 -15.69 -8.08
C ARG A 121 -4.88 -14.19 -7.85
N ALA A 122 -4.00 -13.53 -8.59
CA ALA A 122 -3.78 -12.10 -8.51
C ALA A 122 -4.20 -11.40 -9.81
N GLY A 123 -4.53 -10.11 -9.70
CA GLY A 123 -4.94 -9.31 -10.85
C GLY A 123 -4.48 -7.87 -10.77
N ILE A 124 -4.19 -7.28 -11.93
CA ILE A 124 -3.88 -5.86 -12.13
C ILE A 124 -4.94 -5.27 -13.06
N ILE A 125 -5.42 -4.08 -12.76
CA ILE A 125 -6.31 -3.29 -13.62
C ILE A 125 -5.51 -2.07 -14.09
N SER A 126 -5.25 -1.97 -15.39
CA SER A 126 -4.53 -0.83 -15.95
C SER A 126 -5.39 0.43 -15.98
N SER A 127 -4.76 1.58 -16.20
CA SER A 127 -5.44 2.87 -16.42
C SER A 127 -6.36 2.88 -17.65
N ALA A 128 -6.20 1.92 -18.57
CA ALA A 128 -7.11 1.69 -19.69
C ALA A 128 -8.26 0.72 -19.33
N ASN A 129 -8.48 0.44 -18.04
CA ASN A 129 -9.45 -0.52 -17.51
C ASN A 129 -9.27 -1.96 -18.02
N LYS A 130 -8.06 -2.31 -18.50
CA LYS A 130 -7.76 -3.68 -18.93
C LYS A 130 -7.28 -4.50 -17.74
N VAL A 131 -7.91 -5.66 -17.55
CA VAL A 131 -7.58 -6.60 -16.46
C VAL A 131 -6.56 -7.63 -16.95
N TYR A 132 -5.51 -7.82 -16.15
CA TYR A 132 -4.51 -8.87 -16.32
C TYR A 132 -4.61 -9.81 -15.13
N LEU A 133 -4.91 -11.09 -15.35
CA LEU A 133 -5.09 -12.09 -14.31
C LEU A 133 -4.06 -13.21 -14.44
N LYS A 134 -3.55 -13.67 -13.29
CA LYS A 134 -2.69 -14.84 -13.22
C LYS A 134 -2.97 -15.64 -11.95
N THR A 135 -3.05 -16.95 -12.09
CA THR A 135 -2.97 -17.88 -10.97
C THR A 135 -1.50 -18.22 -10.75
N LEU A 136 -1.00 -17.92 -9.55
CA LEU A 136 0.36 -18.07 -9.10
C LEU A 136 0.46 -19.27 -8.15
N GLN A 137 1.48 -20.09 -8.37
CA GLN A 137 1.86 -21.22 -7.52
C GLN A 137 3.05 -20.85 -6.65
N LYS A 138 3.34 -21.69 -5.65
CA LYS A 138 4.53 -21.57 -4.80
C LYS A 138 5.80 -21.31 -5.64
N GLY A 139 6.54 -20.26 -5.27
CA GLY A 139 7.77 -19.81 -5.92
C GLY A 139 7.56 -18.85 -7.09
N GLU A 140 6.33 -18.68 -7.59
CA GLU A 140 6.04 -17.71 -8.64
C GLU A 140 5.89 -16.29 -8.07
N VAL A 141 6.23 -15.32 -8.91
CA VAL A 141 6.29 -13.89 -8.57
C VAL A 141 5.36 -13.10 -9.49
N ILE A 142 4.74 -12.05 -8.95
CA ILE A 142 4.01 -11.03 -9.71
C ILE A 142 4.47 -9.63 -9.28
N VAL A 143 4.40 -8.68 -10.20
CA VAL A 143 4.67 -7.26 -9.94
C VAL A 143 3.39 -6.45 -10.11
N PHE A 144 3.13 -5.54 -9.16
CA PHE A 144 2.06 -4.55 -9.22
C PHE A 144 2.69 -3.16 -9.38
N PRO A 145 2.50 -2.48 -10.53
CA PRO A 145 3.03 -1.14 -10.73
C PRO A 145 2.41 -0.13 -9.76
N GLN A 146 3.22 0.83 -9.32
CA GLN A 146 2.81 1.90 -8.41
C GLN A 146 1.52 2.59 -8.87
N GLY A 147 0.59 2.77 -7.94
CA GLY A 147 -0.68 3.45 -8.17
C GLY A 147 -1.70 2.68 -9.01
N LEU A 148 -1.40 1.46 -9.49
CA LEU A 148 -2.39 0.65 -10.21
C LEU A 148 -3.24 -0.19 -9.26
N LEU A 149 -4.52 -0.30 -9.60
CA LEU A 149 -5.48 -1.14 -8.91
C LEU A 149 -5.11 -2.60 -9.07
N HIS A 150 -5.05 -3.32 -7.96
CA HIS A 150 -4.76 -4.75 -7.95
C HIS A 150 -5.39 -5.44 -6.75
N PHE A 151 -5.39 -6.78 -6.77
CA PHE A 151 -5.93 -7.64 -5.72
C PHE A 151 -5.22 -8.98 -5.68
N ALA A 152 -5.35 -9.69 -4.55
CA ALA A 152 -4.91 -11.06 -4.37
C ALA A 152 -6.03 -11.90 -3.77
N LEU A 153 -6.29 -13.09 -4.33
CA LEU A 153 -7.31 -14.02 -3.89
C LEU A 153 -6.69 -15.41 -3.72
N ASN A 154 -6.93 -16.08 -2.60
CA ASN A 154 -6.66 -17.51 -2.52
C ASN A 154 -7.73 -18.27 -3.31
N GLY A 155 -7.37 -18.68 -4.54
CA GLY A 155 -8.21 -19.47 -5.43
C GLY A 155 -7.91 -20.98 -5.39
N GLY A 156 -7.04 -21.41 -4.48
CA GLY A 156 -6.70 -22.81 -4.27
C GLY A 156 -7.56 -23.46 -3.19
N THR A 157 -7.15 -24.67 -2.78
CA THR A 157 -7.69 -25.36 -1.60
C THR A 157 -6.74 -25.17 -0.43
N GLY A 158 -7.28 -25.02 0.78
CA GLY A 158 -6.47 -24.77 1.98
C GLY A 158 -5.87 -23.36 2.05
N PRO A 159 -4.97 -23.09 3.03
CA PRO A 159 -4.36 -21.78 3.22
C PRO A 159 -3.32 -21.44 2.15
N ALA A 160 -3.15 -20.15 1.87
CA ALA A 160 -2.09 -19.61 1.04
C ALA A 160 -1.31 -18.53 1.79
N MET A 161 -0.02 -18.39 1.48
CA MET A 161 0.87 -17.43 2.11
C MET A 161 1.82 -16.81 1.08
N ALA A 162 2.04 -15.50 1.19
CA ALA A 162 2.94 -14.76 0.34
C ALA A 162 3.71 -13.68 1.11
N PHE A 163 4.83 -13.26 0.56
CA PHE A 163 5.50 -12.01 0.94
C PHE A 163 5.42 -11.01 -0.20
N ALA A 164 5.26 -9.74 0.17
CA ALA A 164 5.31 -8.61 -0.73
C ALA A 164 6.48 -7.71 -0.35
N ALA A 165 7.25 -7.23 -1.32
CA ALA A 165 8.30 -6.24 -1.15
C ALA A 165 7.94 -4.96 -1.92
N PHE A 166 8.27 -3.80 -1.37
CA PHE A 166 7.87 -2.51 -1.90
C PHE A 166 9.07 -1.60 -2.12
N GLY A 167 9.02 -0.78 -3.16
CA GLY A 167 10.02 0.27 -3.44
C GLY A 167 9.85 1.56 -2.62
N SER A 168 9.34 1.45 -1.38
CA SER A 168 9.23 2.56 -0.43
C SER A 168 9.22 2.01 1.00
N SER A 169 9.74 2.80 1.94
CA SER A 169 9.65 2.51 3.38
C SER A 169 8.22 2.63 3.93
N ASN A 170 7.34 3.32 3.21
CA ASN A 170 5.92 3.40 3.50
C ASN A 170 5.13 3.53 2.19
N PRO A 171 4.68 2.42 1.58
CA PRO A 171 4.02 2.43 0.28
C PRO A 171 2.63 3.10 0.31
N GLY A 172 2.03 3.26 1.49
CA GLY A 172 0.62 3.64 1.66
C GLY A 172 -0.32 2.53 1.16
N VAL A 173 -1.55 2.48 1.66
CA VAL A 173 -2.55 1.52 1.20
C VAL A 173 -3.90 2.21 1.16
N GLN A 174 -4.61 2.12 0.02
CA GLN A 174 -5.99 2.58 -0.07
C GLN A 174 -6.84 1.48 -0.70
N LEU A 175 -7.76 0.92 0.07
CA LEU A 175 -8.73 -0.06 -0.41
C LEU A 175 -9.88 0.68 -1.08
N VAL A 176 -10.21 0.31 -2.32
CA VAL A 176 -11.32 0.93 -3.06
C VAL A 176 -12.65 0.79 -2.33
N PRO A 177 -13.04 -0.38 -1.78
CA PRO A 177 -14.29 -0.50 -1.03
C PRO A 177 -14.36 0.46 0.16
N ASN A 178 -13.26 0.67 0.87
CA ASN A 178 -13.24 1.57 2.02
C ASN A 178 -13.30 3.04 1.58
N ALA A 179 -12.57 3.40 0.52
CA ALA A 179 -12.60 4.75 -0.02
C ALA A 179 -14.01 5.18 -0.46
N LEU A 180 -14.80 4.24 -1.00
CA LEU A 180 -16.17 4.50 -1.45
C LEU A 180 -17.22 4.39 -0.33
N PHE A 181 -17.09 3.40 0.56
CA PHE A 181 -18.18 3.00 1.45
C PHE A 181 -17.82 2.98 2.94
N ALA A 182 -16.56 3.21 3.32
CA ALA A 182 -16.13 3.30 4.73
C ALA A 182 -15.30 4.57 4.98
N SER A 183 -15.60 5.63 4.23
CA SER A 183 -15.03 6.97 4.36
C SER A 183 -16.10 7.98 4.75
N ASP A 184 -15.67 9.22 4.94
CA ASP A 184 -16.52 10.40 5.14
C ASP A 184 -17.14 10.94 3.84
N LEU A 185 -16.99 10.24 2.71
CA LEU A 185 -17.64 10.60 1.44
C LEU A 185 -19.17 10.53 1.60
N PRO A 186 -19.90 11.65 1.40
CA PRO A 186 -21.37 11.68 1.49
C PRO A 186 -22.03 10.67 0.57
N ALA A 187 -23.13 10.06 1.03
CA ALA A 187 -23.84 9.01 0.29
C ALA A 187 -24.27 9.49 -1.10
N GLU A 188 -24.76 10.73 -1.21
CA GLU A 188 -25.22 11.32 -2.46
C GLU A 188 -24.08 11.43 -3.50
N LEU A 189 -22.85 11.65 -3.04
CA LEU A 189 -21.68 11.68 -3.92
C LEU A 189 -21.26 10.28 -4.35
N VAL A 190 -21.38 9.28 -3.48
CA VAL A 190 -21.15 7.87 -3.85
C VAL A 190 -22.16 7.44 -4.92
N GLU A 191 -23.43 7.77 -4.74
CA GLU A 191 -24.51 7.52 -5.71
C GLU A 191 -24.19 8.16 -7.06
N ALA A 192 -23.91 9.47 -7.06
CA ALA A 192 -23.66 10.24 -8.29
C ALA A 192 -22.40 9.79 -9.04
N THR A 193 -21.34 9.36 -8.34
CA THR A 193 -20.05 8.99 -8.95
C THR A 193 -19.94 7.53 -9.34
N ASN A 194 -20.79 6.65 -8.78
CA ASN A 194 -20.76 5.20 -9.05
C ASN A 194 -22.03 4.68 -9.73
N PHE A 195 -23.02 5.53 -9.97
CA PHE A 195 -24.31 5.20 -10.61
C PHE A 195 -25.09 4.12 -9.85
N LEU A 196 -25.02 4.17 -8.51
CA LEU A 196 -25.73 3.25 -7.61
C LEU A 196 -26.97 3.93 -7.02
N SER A 197 -27.99 3.13 -6.71
CA SER A 197 -29.15 3.62 -5.97
C SER A 197 -28.81 3.92 -4.52
N HIS A 198 -29.60 4.81 -3.89
CA HIS A 198 -29.46 5.13 -2.46
C HIS A 198 -29.50 3.87 -1.57
N GLU A 199 -30.42 2.93 -1.84
CA GLU A 199 -30.53 1.70 -1.06
C GLU A 199 -29.29 0.79 -1.20
N GLU A 200 -28.68 0.75 -2.37
CA GLU A 200 -27.42 0.01 -2.58
C GLU A 200 -26.27 0.65 -1.81
N VAL A 201 -26.12 1.98 -1.89
CA VAL A 201 -25.07 2.72 -1.18
C VAL A 201 -25.23 2.58 0.33
N LYS A 202 -26.44 2.77 0.84
CA LYS A 202 -26.77 2.60 2.26
C LYS A 202 -26.45 1.19 2.75
N ARG A 203 -26.80 0.17 1.96
CA ARG A 203 -26.47 -1.22 2.27
C ARG A 203 -24.96 -1.46 2.30
N LEU A 204 -24.22 -0.98 1.29
CA LEU A 204 -22.77 -1.17 1.19
C LEU A 204 -22.01 -0.43 2.31
N LYS A 205 -22.39 0.82 2.61
CA LYS A 205 -21.86 1.57 3.77
C LYS A 205 -22.15 0.85 5.08
N GLY A 206 -23.37 0.33 5.26
CA GLY A 206 -23.74 -0.45 6.44
C GLY A 206 -22.91 -1.73 6.62
N VAL A 207 -22.59 -2.44 5.54
CA VAL A 207 -21.74 -3.66 5.59
C VAL A 207 -20.29 -3.33 5.96
N LEU A 208 -19.76 -2.20 5.47
CA LEU A 208 -18.35 -1.82 5.63
C LEU A 208 -18.09 -0.85 6.80
N GLY A 209 -19.14 -0.45 7.52
CA GLY A 209 -19.04 0.41 8.69
C GLY A 209 -18.96 1.92 8.39
N GLY A 210 -19.35 2.34 7.18
CA GLY A 210 -19.44 3.75 6.81
C GLY A 210 -20.72 4.43 7.31
N THR A 211 -20.69 5.77 7.38
CA THR A 211 -21.84 6.59 7.76
C THR A 211 -22.67 7.01 6.55
N ASN A 212 -23.98 7.12 6.75
CA ASN A 212 -24.94 7.64 5.77
C ASN A 212 -25.24 9.12 6.00
N GLU A 213 -24.35 9.85 6.66
CA GLU A 213 -24.58 11.26 6.94
C GLU A 213 -24.70 12.03 5.62
N PRO A 214 -25.80 12.78 5.42
CA PRO A 214 -25.95 13.61 4.24
C PRO A 214 -24.88 14.69 4.23
N SER A 215 -24.54 15.22 3.05
CA SER A 215 -23.64 16.37 2.97
C SER A 215 -24.25 17.55 3.75
N LEU A 216 -23.75 17.83 4.95
CA LEU A 216 -24.01 19.08 5.63
C LEU A 216 -23.36 20.18 4.77
N SER A 217 -24.21 20.95 4.07
CA SER A 217 -23.88 22.13 3.26
C SER A 217 -22.93 21.92 2.07
N LEU A 218 -23.50 21.81 0.87
CA LEU A 218 -22.90 22.37 -0.35
C LEU A 218 -23.94 23.22 -1.10
N TYR A 219 -24.32 24.32 -0.44
CA TYR A 219 -24.67 25.61 -1.05
C TYR A 219 -24.07 26.71 -0.18
#